data_AF-A0A2W1N6W7-F1
#
_entry.id   AF-A0A2W1N6W7-F1
#
_cell.length_a   1.000
_cell.length_b   1.000
_cell.length_c   1.000
_cell.angle_alpha   90.00
_cell.angle_beta   90.00
_cell.angle_gamma   90.00
#
_symmetry.space_group_name_H-M   'P 1'
#
loop_
_entity.id
_entity.type
_entity.pdbx_description
1 polymer ?
#
loop_
_entity_poly.entity_id
_entity_poly.type
_entity_poly.pdbx_seq_one_letter_code
_entity_poly.pdbx_strand_id
1 'polypeptide(L)'
;MTAFSVPFFMALMLSGIGEDSIALGYQSSENYRSSSLDVQLSDAQPLARHDVREALDQFTRTNGGRVEVEWNHSLRTPTLLRGKLTAPSNHSPGWIAAGVLSRLKTVYGLNHPHDELKIIEVRNTLGGASHIRVQHVLFGTPVYGDELIVHIDKQGVVRQVRGAIHPELHKQLFNRPLFAVLSEKQALAAATAALGAPLEAAAQREVTMQYMPTRKGIPLVYVIQFHYSRPTPQTRTVIVHALTGNVISE
;
A
#
# COMPACT_ATOMS: atom_id res chain seq x y z
N MET A 1 -41.96 -51.16 -14.49
CA MET A 1 -41.26 -50.40 -15.54
C MET A 1 -39.78 -50.37 -15.16
N THR A 2 -38.96 -51.09 -15.96
CA THR A 2 -37.50 -50.98 -16.18
C THR A 2 -36.60 -50.70 -14.95
N ALA A 3 -35.86 -51.64 -14.32
CA ALA A 3 -34.94 -52.72 -14.73
C ALA A 3 -33.52 -52.29 -15.19
N PHE A 4 -32.55 -53.09 -14.73
CA PHE A 4 -31.11 -53.24 -15.04
C PHE A 4 -30.12 -52.40 -14.21
N SER A 5 -29.24 -52.96 -13.35
CA SER A 5 -28.36 -54.16 -13.35
C SER A 5 -26.91 -53.86 -13.78
N VAL A 6 -26.07 -53.75 -12.75
CA VAL A 6 -24.68 -54.21 -12.44
C VAL A 6 -23.75 -54.79 -13.56
N PRO A 7 -22.45 -55.06 -13.27
CA PRO A 7 -21.22 -54.31 -13.61
C PRO A 7 -20.31 -55.06 -14.63
N PHE A 8 -19.10 -54.56 -14.98
CA PHE A 8 -17.89 -55.39 -15.11
C PHE A 8 -16.60 -54.59 -15.42
N PHE A 9 -15.49 -55.13 -14.92
CA PHE A 9 -14.08 -54.84 -15.26
C PHE A 9 -13.74 -55.21 -16.72
N MET A 10 -12.78 -54.52 -17.36
CA MET A 10 -11.63 -55.20 -18.00
C MET A 10 -10.54 -54.21 -18.41
N ALA A 11 -9.31 -54.73 -18.45
CA ALA A 11 -8.04 -54.02 -18.49
C ALA A 11 -7.27 -54.25 -19.79
N LEU A 12 -6.15 -53.52 -19.89
CA LEU A 12 -4.86 -53.89 -20.53
C LEU A 12 -4.67 -53.76 -22.06
N MET A 13 -3.75 -52.83 -22.40
CA MET A 13 -2.42 -53.06 -23.02
C MET A 13 -2.19 -53.07 -24.55
N LEU A 14 -0.94 -52.66 -24.83
CA LEU A 14 -0.09 -52.80 -26.04
C LEU A 14 -0.23 -51.69 -27.10
N SER A 15 0.80 -51.17 -27.77
CA SER A 15 2.28 -51.08 -27.69
C SER A 15 2.76 -50.76 -29.12
N GLY A 16 3.94 -50.14 -29.28
CA GLY A 16 4.70 -50.16 -30.56
C GLY A 16 4.64 -48.84 -31.32
N ILE A 17 5.66 -47.98 -31.28
CA ILE A 17 6.99 -48.05 -31.93
C ILE A 17 6.91 -47.91 -33.46
N GLY A 18 7.62 -46.90 -33.98
CA GLY A 18 7.89 -46.71 -35.40
C GLY A 18 8.73 -45.44 -35.60
N GLU A 19 10.03 -45.57 -35.34
CA GLU A 19 11.07 -44.65 -35.83
C GLU A 19 11.04 -44.60 -37.37
N ASP A 20 11.34 -43.44 -37.95
CA ASP A 20 12.14 -43.39 -39.17
C ASP A 20 12.87 -42.05 -39.27
N SER A 21 14.17 -42.17 -39.49
CA SER A 21 15.17 -41.11 -39.56
C SER A 21 15.49 -40.82 -41.02
N ILE A 22 15.58 -39.54 -41.38
CA ILE A 22 16.26 -39.12 -42.61
C ILE A 22 17.06 -37.86 -42.29
N ALA A 23 18.39 -38.02 -42.29
CA ALA A 23 19.36 -36.94 -42.29
C ALA A 23 19.57 -36.45 -43.72
N LEU A 24 19.57 -35.13 -43.94
CA LEU A 24 20.21 -34.50 -45.09
C LEU A 24 20.50 -33.01 -44.78
N GLY A 25 21.75 -32.60 -44.99
CA GLY A 25 22.06 -31.27 -45.53
C GLY A 25 22.42 -30.15 -44.56
N TYR A 26 23.72 -30.00 -44.31
CA TYR A 26 24.36 -28.75 -43.92
C TYR A 26 24.11 -27.66 -44.98
N GLN A 27 23.67 -26.46 -44.57
CA GLN A 27 24.17 -25.20 -45.12
C GLN A 27 23.89 -24.03 -44.17
N SER A 28 24.98 -23.35 -43.84
CA SER A 28 25.07 -22.14 -43.02
C SER A 28 24.38 -20.95 -43.67
N SER A 29 23.57 -20.23 -42.89
CA SER A 29 23.35 -18.80 -43.12
C SER A 29 23.43 -18.08 -41.78
N GLU A 30 24.62 -17.57 -41.50
CA GLU A 30 24.84 -16.48 -40.57
C GLU A 30 24.02 -15.27 -41.01
N ASN A 31 23.25 -14.70 -40.08
CA ASN A 31 22.90 -13.28 -39.95
C ASN A 31 21.58 -13.13 -39.17
N TYR A 32 21.58 -13.54 -37.90
CA TYR A 32 20.64 -12.99 -36.93
C TYR A 32 21.41 -11.99 -36.07
N ARG A 33 21.43 -10.74 -36.54
CA ARG A 33 21.92 -9.59 -35.78
C ARG A 33 21.08 -9.50 -34.50
N SER A 34 21.72 -9.82 -33.37
CA SER A 34 21.23 -9.49 -32.05
C SER A 34 21.15 -7.97 -31.92
N SER A 35 19.97 -7.39 -32.16
CA SER A 35 19.66 -6.09 -31.55
C SER A 35 19.23 -6.36 -30.12
N SER A 36 20.22 -6.45 -29.22
CA SER A 36 20.03 -6.22 -27.80
C SER A 36 19.53 -4.78 -27.64
N LEU A 37 18.21 -4.60 -27.74
CA LEU A 37 17.54 -3.50 -27.07
C LEU A 37 17.58 -3.86 -25.59
N ASP A 38 18.71 -3.53 -24.97
CA ASP A 38 18.79 -3.30 -23.54
C ASP A 38 17.83 -2.15 -23.25
N VAL A 39 16.55 -2.51 -23.02
CA VAL A 39 15.63 -1.65 -22.31
C VAL A 39 16.21 -1.55 -20.90
N GLN A 40 17.05 -0.54 -20.69
CA GLN A 40 17.40 -0.07 -19.37
C GLN A 40 16.07 0.14 -18.65
N LEU A 41 15.75 -0.82 -17.77
CA LEU A 41 14.74 -0.68 -16.75
C LEU A 41 15.14 0.56 -15.98
N SER A 42 14.43 1.66 -16.28
CA SER A 42 14.64 2.97 -15.67
C SER A 42 14.65 2.79 -14.16
N ASP A 43 15.84 2.86 -13.57
CA ASP A 43 16.02 3.18 -12.16
C ASP A 43 15.28 4.50 -11.95
N ALA A 44 14.07 4.40 -11.41
CA ALA A 44 13.31 5.55 -10.98
C ALA A 44 14.18 6.37 -10.04
N GLN A 45 14.76 7.46 -10.55
CA GLN A 45 15.53 8.38 -9.74
C GLN A 45 14.62 8.87 -8.61
N PRO A 46 15.04 8.73 -7.33
CA PRO A 46 14.27 9.26 -6.22
C PRO A 46 14.08 10.76 -6.40
N LEU A 47 12.93 11.32 -5.98
CA LEU A 47 12.65 12.75 -6.01
C LEU A 47 13.87 13.54 -5.54
N ALA A 48 14.36 14.41 -6.41
CA ALA A 48 15.48 15.26 -6.08
C ALA A 48 15.04 16.20 -4.95
N ARG A 49 15.91 16.38 -3.94
CA ARG A 49 15.62 17.30 -2.82
C ARG A 49 15.32 18.73 -3.30
N HIS A 50 15.86 19.09 -4.46
CA HIS A 50 15.60 20.37 -5.12
C HIS A 50 14.12 20.53 -5.47
N ASP A 51 13.52 19.54 -6.14
CA ASP A 51 12.13 19.60 -6.62
C ASP A 51 11.13 19.70 -5.46
N VAL A 52 11.39 18.95 -4.38
CA VAL A 52 10.57 19.00 -3.16
C VAL A 52 10.64 20.39 -2.50
N ARG A 53 11.84 20.98 -2.41
CA ARG A 53 12.03 22.29 -1.81
C ARG A 53 11.39 23.39 -2.66
N GLU A 54 11.57 23.35 -3.97
CA GLU A 54 10.96 24.31 -4.89
C GLU A 54 9.42 24.24 -4.83
N ALA A 55 8.85 23.03 -4.83
CA ALA A 55 7.42 22.84 -4.70
C ALA A 55 6.87 23.40 -3.38
N LEU A 56 7.59 23.20 -2.27
CA LEU A 56 7.23 23.75 -0.97
C LEU A 56 7.36 25.28 -0.92
N ASP A 57 8.40 25.85 -1.53
CA ASP A 57 8.60 27.30 -1.62
C ASP A 57 7.50 27.95 -2.48
N GLN A 58 7.11 27.31 -3.59
CA GLN A 58 5.96 27.73 -4.40
C GLN A 58 4.65 27.64 -3.61
N PHE A 59 4.43 26.54 -2.89
CA PHE A 59 3.27 26.36 -2.04
C PHE A 59 3.16 27.45 -0.96
N THR A 60 4.28 27.75 -0.30
CA THR A 60 4.37 28.77 0.75
C THR A 60 4.05 30.16 0.21
N ARG A 61 4.66 30.55 -0.92
CA ARG A 61 4.41 31.85 -1.59
C ARG A 61 2.94 32.03 -1.96
N THR A 62 2.31 30.98 -2.49
CA THR A 62 0.92 31.04 -2.99
C THR A 62 -0.11 31.20 -1.86
N ASN A 63 0.20 30.77 -0.63
CA ASN A 63 -0.74 30.86 0.50
C ASN A 63 -0.48 32.07 1.42
N GLY A 64 0.42 32.98 1.03
CA GLY A 64 0.56 34.31 1.64
C GLY A 64 1.05 34.31 3.09
N GLY A 65 1.83 33.31 3.50
CA GLY A 65 2.31 33.20 4.88
C GLY A 65 3.55 32.32 5.03
N ARG A 66 4.13 32.35 6.23
CA ARG A 66 5.19 31.42 6.65
C ARG A 66 4.58 30.05 6.89
N VAL A 67 5.15 29.02 6.27
CA VAL A 67 4.86 27.61 6.58
C VAL A 67 6.01 27.07 7.42
N GLU A 68 5.69 26.59 8.60
CA GLU A 68 6.61 25.82 9.44
C GLU A 68 6.62 24.37 8.97
N VAL A 69 7.81 23.79 8.85
CA VAL A 69 8.01 22.45 8.30
C VAL A 69 8.91 21.65 9.22
N GLU A 70 8.42 20.51 9.68
CA GLU A 70 9.24 19.48 10.34
C GLU A 70 9.39 18.29 9.39
N TRP A 71 10.61 17.80 9.24
CA TRP A 71 10.96 16.78 8.25
C TRP A 71 11.12 15.41 8.89
N ASN A 72 10.61 14.38 8.21
CA ASN A 72 11.08 13.02 8.42
C ASN A 72 12.38 12.83 7.62
N HIS A 73 13.52 12.77 8.29
CA HIS A 73 14.83 12.63 7.62
C HIS A 73 14.98 11.32 6.85
N SER A 74 14.37 10.24 7.34
CA SER A 74 14.43 8.92 6.69
C SER A 74 13.56 8.86 5.43
N LEU A 75 12.35 9.41 5.50
CA LEU A 75 11.39 9.39 4.38
C LEU A 75 11.61 10.53 3.38
N ARG A 76 12.32 11.59 3.79
CA ARG A 76 12.50 12.83 3.02
C ARG A 76 11.18 13.52 2.64
N THR A 77 10.14 13.27 3.42
CA THR A 77 8.83 13.94 3.35
C THR A 77 8.58 14.68 4.67
N PRO A 78 7.73 15.73 4.69
CA PRO A 78 7.40 16.41 5.94
C PRO A 78 6.63 15.50 6.91
N THR A 79 6.96 15.56 8.19
CA THR A 79 6.12 15.03 9.27
C THR A 79 5.07 16.05 9.72
N LEU A 80 5.37 17.34 9.55
CA LEU A 80 4.48 18.43 9.92
C LEU A 80 4.61 19.59 8.92
N LEU A 81 3.47 20.10 8.48
CA LEU A 81 3.31 21.41 7.86
C LEU A 81 2.33 22.22 8.72
N ARG A 82 2.72 23.40 9.18
CA ARG A 82 1.89 24.26 10.03
C ARG A 82 1.90 25.71 9.53
N GLY A 83 0.73 26.35 9.54
CA GLY A 83 0.59 27.76 9.15
C GLY A 83 -0.79 28.09 8.60
N LYS A 84 -0.85 28.95 7.58
CA LYS A 84 -2.06 29.17 6.77
C LYS A 84 -1.84 28.46 5.43
N LEU A 85 -2.33 27.24 5.30
CA LEU A 85 -2.03 26.36 4.14
C LEU A 85 -3.09 26.45 3.03
N THR A 86 -4.20 27.14 3.29
CA THR A 86 -5.24 27.48 2.32
C THR A 86 -5.79 28.89 2.58
N ALA A 87 -6.52 29.43 1.60
CA ALA A 87 -7.50 30.48 1.87
C ALA A 87 -8.71 29.91 2.65
N PRO A 88 -9.52 30.77 3.31
CA PRO A 88 -10.81 30.36 3.86
C PRO A 88 -11.71 29.73 2.79
N SER A 89 -12.53 28.76 3.19
CA SER A 89 -13.40 28.01 2.29
C SER A 89 -14.67 27.56 2.99
N ASN A 90 -15.78 27.54 2.27
CA ASN A 90 -17.06 27.03 2.77
C ASN A 90 -17.39 25.63 2.20
N HIS A 91 -16.46 25.00 1.49
CA HIS A 91 -16.60 23.61 1.04
C HIS A 91 -16.56 22.63 2.22
N SER A 92 -16.94 21.38 1.97
CA SER A 92 -16.86 20.33 3.00
C SER A 92 -15.41 20.12 3.46
N PRO A 93 -15.18 19.73 4.73
CA PRO A 93 -13.82 19.49 5.24
C PRO A 93 -13.04 18.47 4.40
N GLY A 94 -13.71 17.43 3.89
CA GLY A 94 -13.10 16.43 3.01
C GLY A 94 -12.65 17.02 1.66
N TRP A 95 -13.46 17.88 1.04
CA TRP A 95 -13.08 18.56 -0.21
C TRP A 95 -11.88 19.48 0.01
N ILE A 96 -11.86 20.25 1.10
CA ILE A 96 -10.75 21.13 1.46
C ILE A 96 -9.46 20.32 1.69
N ALA A 97 -9.56 19.20 2.42
CA ALA A 97 -8.43 18.30 2.66
C ALA A 97 -7.89 17.69 1.35
N ALA A 98 -8.76 17.17 0.48
CA ALA A 98 -8.34 16.64 -0.82
C ALA A 98 -7.66 17.70 -1.69
N GLY A 99 -8.18 18.93 -1.69
CA GLY A 99 -7.62 20.05 -2.46
C GLY A 99 -6.23 20.49 -1.98
N VAL A 100 -5.98 20.57 -0.66
CA VAL A 100 -4.64 20.90 -0.16
C VAL A 100 -3.64 19.78 -0.41
N LEU A 101 -4.04 18.52 -0.21
CA LEU A 101 -3.15 17.36 -0.40
C LEU A 101 -2.78 17.17 -1.87
N SER A 102 -3.71 17.45 -2.79
CA SER A 102 -3.43 17.43 -4.23
C SER A 102 -2.34 18.44 -4.63
N ARG A 103 -2.33 19.62 -4.00
CA ARG A 103 -1.28 20.64 -4.21
C ARG A 103 0.05 20.28 -3.56
N LEU A 104 0.04 19.38 -2.58
CA LEU A 104 1.23 18.88 -1.88
C LEU A 104 1.78 17.57 -2.49
N LYS A 105 1.27 17.13 -3.65
CA LYS A 105 1.65 15.85 -4.25
C LYS A 105 3.17 15.67 -4.40
N THR A 106 3.86 16.69 -4.91
CA THR A 106 5.32 16.65 -5.10
C THR A 106 6.06 16.58 -3.76
N VAL A 107 5.53 17.28 -2.74
CA VAL A 107 6.12 17.33 -1.40
C VAL A 107 6.07 15.96 -0.70
N TYR A 108 5.01 15.18 -0.94
CA TYR A 108 4.84 13.84 -0.40
C TYR A 108 5.21 12.71 -1.39
N GLY A 109 5.69 13.06 -2.58
CA GLY A 109 6.04 12.10 -3.63
C GLY A 109 4.89 11.23 -4.14
N LEU A 110 3.70 11.81 -4.22
CA LEU A 110 2.49 11.21 -4.79
C LEU A 110 2.42 11.50 -6.29
N ASN A 111 1.92 10.53 -7.06
CA ASN A 111 1.68 10.66 -8.50
C ASN A 111 0.24 11.15 -8.76
N HIS A 112 -0.73 10.40 -8.26
CA HIS A 112 -2.17 10.63 -8.40
C HIS A 112 -2.83 10.66 -7.02
N PRO A 113 -2.76 11.80 -6.30
CA PRO A 113 -3.29 11.91 -4.94
C PRO A 113 -4.74 11.48 -4.78
N HIS A 114 -5.57 11.64 -5.81
CA HIS A 114 -6.97 11.20 -5.78
C HIS A 114 -7.11 9.67 -5.65
N ASP A 115 -6.21 8.91 -6.27
CA ASP A 115 -6.24 7.45 -6.26
C ASP A 115 -5.34 6.87 -5.15
N GLU A 116 -4.34 7.65 -4.73
CA GLU A 116 -3.37 7.27 -3.71
C GLU A 116 -3.77 7.73 -2.30
N LEU A 117 -4.76 8.62 -2.13
CA LEU A 117 -5.19 9.09 -0.81
C LEU A 117 -6.68 8.86 -0.59
N LYS A 118 -7.02 8.13 0.47
CA LYS A 118 -8.41 7.85 0.85
C LYS A 118 -8.73 8.52 2.18
N ILE A 119 -9.77 9.34 2.20
CA ILE A 119 -10.32 9.87 3.46
C ILE A 119 -10.99 8.71 4.20
N ILE A 120 -10.52 8.41 5.41
CA ILE A 120 -11.03 7.32 6.25
C ILE A 120 -11.77 7.83 7.49
N GLU A 121 -11.61 9.09 7.86
CA GLU A 121 -12.35 9.71 8.95
C GLU A 121 -12.49 11.23 8.73
N VAL A 122 -13.68 11.77 9.03
CA VAL A 122 -13.90 13.20 9.18
C VAL A 122 -14.51 13.43 10.56
N ARG A 123 -13.77 14.12 11.43
CA ARG A 123 -14.19 14.41 12.80
C ARG A 123 -14.34 15.91 13.00
N ASN A 124 -15.56 16.35 13.27
CA ASN A 124 -15.83 17.75 13.65
C ASN A 124 -15.71 17.92 15.16
N THR A 125 -15.22 19.08 15.57
CA THR A 125 -15.11 19.49 16.97
C THR A 125 -16.23 20.46 17.33
N LEU A 126 -16.58 20.54 18.63
CA LEU A 126 -17.60 21.48 19.11
C LEU A 126 -17.27 22.95 18.81
N GLY A 127 -15.98 23.29 18.62
CA GLY A 127 -15.52 24.64 18.26
C GLY A 127 -15.57 24.97 16.76
N GLY A 128 -16.12 24.08 15.92
CA GLY A 128 -16.25 24.27 14.48
C GLY A 128 -15.02 23.90 13.65
N ALA A 129 -13.93 23.47 14.27
CA ALA A 129 -12.78 22.91 13.57
C ALA A 129 -13.01 21.44 13.18
N SER A 130 -12.26 20.94 12.20
CA SER A 130 -12.33 19.56 11.71
C SER A 130 -10.95 18.91 11.63
N HIS A 131 -10.91 17.61 11.94
CA HIS A 131 -9.76 16.74 11.69
C HIS A 131 -10.13 15.69 10.65
N ILE A 132 -9.33 15.56 9.60
CA ILE A 132 -9.54 14.62 8.52
C ILE A 132 -8.39 13.64 8.53
N ARG A 133 -8.69 12.35 8.72
CA ARG A 133 -7.69 11.28 8.64
C ARG A 133 -7.72 10.70 7.23
N VAL A 134 -6.54 10.63 6.62
CA VAL A 134 -6.34 10.25 5.22
C VAL A 134 -5.31 9.13 5.17
N GLN A 135 -5.70 8.01 4.58
CA GLN A 135 -4.87 6.82 4.41
C GLN A 135 -4.18 6.86 3.04
N HIS A 136 -2.88 6.61 3.00
CA HIS A 136 -2.17 6.32 1.74
C HIS A 136 -2.56 4.94 1.23
N VAL A 137 -2.87 4.86 -0.04
CA VAL A 137 -3.31 3.67 -0.75
C VAL A 137 -2.40 3.49 -1.96
N LEU A 138 -1.89 2.29 -2.15
CA LEU A 138 -1.06 1.90 -3.27
C LEU A 138 -1.80 0.81 -4.05
N PHE A 139 -2.22 1.13 -5.27
CA PHE A 139 -3.03 0.23 -6.11
C PHE A 139 -4.27 -0.34 -5.39
N GLY A 140 -5.01 0.53 -4.69
CA GLY A 140 -6.21 0.13 -3.94
C GLY A 140 -5.96 -0.52 -2.58
N THR A 141 -4.70 -0.83 -2.23
CA THR A 141 -4.34 -1.44 -0.94
C THR A 141 -3.73 -0.41 0.00
N PRO A 142 -4.19 -0.29 1.27
CA PRO A 142 -3.59 0.62 2.25
C PRO A 142 -2.10 0.38 2.45
N VAL A 143 -1.35 1.44 2.70
CA VAL A 143 0.07 1.37 3.06
C VAL A 143 0.19 1.49 4.58
N TYR A 144 0.82 0.49 5.20
CA TYR A 144 0.96 0.39 6.64
C TYR A 144 1.77 1.55 7.21
N GLY A 145 1.18 2.25 8.17
CA GLY A 145 1.77 3.40 8.86
C GLY A 145 1.70 4.72 8.07
N ASP A 146 1.26 4.70 6.81
CA ASP A 146 1.15 5.90 5.99
C ASP A 146 -0.22 6.57 6.11
N GLU A 147 -0.31 7.51 7.03
CA GLU A 147 -1.48 8.34 7.23
C GLU A 147 -1.11 9.82 7.33
N LEU A 148 -2.04 10.67 6.89
CA LEU A 148 -2.02 12.11 7.11
C LEU A 148 -3.26 12.53 7.91
N ILE A 149 -3.06 13.46 8.83
CA ILE A 149 -4.14 14.15 9.55
C ILE A 149 -4.11 15.62 9.14
N VAL A 150 -5.21 16.07 8.53
CA VAL A 150 -5.43 17.46 8.14
C VAL A 150 -6.30 18.14 9.18
N HIS A 151 -5.81 19.23 9.77
CA HIS A 151 -6.57 20.07 10.69
C HIS A 151 -7.05 21.33 9.97
N ILE A 152 -8.36 21.54 9.99
CA ILE A 152 -9.06 22.67 9.38
C ILE A 152 -9.73 23.47 10.49
N ASP A 153 -9.52 24.79 10.53
CA ASP A 153 -10.18 25.64 11.50
C ASP A 153 -11.65 25.96 11.10
N LYS A 154 -12.35 26.67 11.98
CA LYS A 154 -13.76 27.04 11.79
C LYS A 154 -14.03 27.96 10.60
N GLN A 155 -13.01 28.52 9.96
CA GLN A 155 -13.12 29.32 8.74
C GLN A 155 -12.83 28.49 7.48
N GLY A 156 -12.67 27.17 7.61
CA GLY A 156 -12.31 26.30 6.51
C GLY A 156 -10.87 26.48 6.04
N VAL A 157 -10.00 27.04 6.89
CA VAL A 157 -8.57 27.19 6.59
C VAL A 157 -7.82 25.96 7.09
N VAL A 158 -7.03 25.33 6.22
CA VAL A 158 -6.10 24.28 6.63
C VAL A 158 -4.97 24.90 7.42
N ARG A 159 -4.84 24.52 8.70
CA ARG A 159 -3.81 25.03 9.60
C ARG A 159 -2.66 24.08 9.80
N GLN A 160 -2.91 22.78 9.63
CA GLN A 160 -1.90 21.76 9.83
C GLN A 160 -2.13 20.55 8.94
N VAL A 161 -1.05 19.99 8.41
CA VAL A 161 -0.99 18.63 7.87
C VAL A 161 0.11 17.91 8.63
N ARG A 162 -0.18 16.76 9.23
CA ARG A 162 0.81 15.96 9.96
C ARG A 162 0.71 14.48 9.61
N GLY A 163 1.81 13.74 9.72
CA GLY A 163 1.81 12.30 9.53
C GLY A 163 3.03 11.81 8.77
N ALA A 164 2.89 10.68 8.08
CA ALA A 164 3.97 10.10 7.30
C ALA A 164 3.43 9.56 5.98
N ILE A 165 4.20 9.75 4.92
CA ILE A 165 4.00 9.13 3.62
C ILE A 165 5.37 8.66 3.14
N HIS A 166 5.48 7.38 2.82
CA HIS A 166 6.62 6.88 2.07
C HIS A 166 6.45 7.33 0.60
N PRO A 167 7.37 8.15 0.08
CA PRO A 167 7.21 8.74 -1.24
C PRO A 167 7.47 7.71 -2.35
N GLU A 168 6.89 7.94 -3.53
CA GLU A 168 7.22 7.25 -4.77
C GLU A 168 7.05 5.73 -4.75
N LEU A 169 6.20 5.20 -3.85
CA LEU A 169 5.94 3.76 -3.79
C LEU A 169 5.40 3.21 -5.11
N HIS A 170 4.69 4.00 -5.92
CA HIS A 170 4.25 3.58 -7.25
C HIS A 170 5.41 3.23 -8.21
N LYS A 171 6.63 3.75 -7.97
CA LYS A 171 7.80 3.46 -8.81
C LYS A 171 8.51 2.15 -8.45
N GLN A 172 8.31 1.65 -7.23
CA GLN A 172 9.02 0.47 -6.70
C GLN A 172 8.33 -0.86 -7.08
N LEU A 173 8.19 -1.14 -8.37
CA LEU A 173 7.36 -2.26 -8.87
C LEU A 173 8.01 -3.65 -8.74
N PHE A 174 9.35 -3.72 -8.67
CA PHE A 174 10.06 -4.99 -8.73
C PHE A 174 9.80 -5.89 -7.52
N ASN A 175 9.46 -7.16 -7.77
CA ASN A 175 9.18 -8.18 -6.75
C ASN A 175 8.07 -7.83 -5.75
N ARG A 176 7.18 -6.90 -6.09
CA ARG A 176 6.03 -6.59 -5.24
C ARG A 176 4.89 -7.56 -5.52
N PRO A 177 4.41 -8.32 -4.51
CA PRO A 177 3.23 -9.13 -4.69
C PRO A 177 1.96 -8.27 -4.73
N LEU A 178 1.14 -8.46 -5.76
CA LEU A 178 -0.14 -7.77 -5.91
C LEU A 178 -1.30 -8.51 -5.22
N PHE A 179 -1.13 -9.80 -4.96
CA PHE A 179 -2.15 -10.67 -4.39
C PHE A 179 -1.57 -11.50 -3.25
N ALA A 180 -2.40 -11.77 -2.25
CA ALA A 180 -2.05 -12.66 -1.15
C ALA A 180 -2.16 -14.12 -1.62
N VAL A 181 -1.27 -14.98 -1.09
CA VAL A 181 -1.40 -16.44 -1.22
C VAL A 181 -2.20 -17.00 -0.05
N LEU A 182 -2.03 -16.42 1.13
CA LEU A 182 -2.80 -16.77 2.31
C LEU A 182 -4.17 -16.09 2.27
N SER A 183 -5.18 -16.79 2.76
CA SER A 183 -6.46 -16.18 3.13
C SER A 183 -6.36 -15.44 4.47
N GLU A 184 -7.30 -14.52 4.72
CA GLU A 184 -7.45 -13.86 6.03
C GLU A 184 -7.57 -14.86 7.18
N LYS A 185 -8.28 -15.98 6.97
CA LYS A 185 -8.43 -17.04 7.98
C LYS A 185 -7.10 -17.70 8.33
N GLN A 186 -6.25 -17.98 7.33
CA GLN A 186 -4.92 -18.55 7.56
C GLN A 186 -3.99 -17.56 8.26
N ALA A 187 -4.04 -16.28 7.87
CA ALA A 187 -3.27 -15.24 8.53
C ALA A 187 -3.69 -15.04 9.99
N LEU A 188 -4.99 -15.04 10.27
CA LEU A 188 -5.52 -14.96 11.63
C LEU A 188 -5.10 -16.16 12.48
N ALA A 189 -5.09 -17.37 11.90
CA ALA A 189 -4.61 -18.57 12.59
C ALA A 189 -3.11 -18.45 12.95
N ALA A 190 -2.28 -17.98 12.01
CA ALA A 190 -0.85 -17.76 12.26
C ALA A 190 -0.62 -16.68 13.34
N ALA A 191 -1.35 -15.56 13.27
CA ALA A 191 -1.26 -14.49 14.26
C ALA A 191 -1.66 -14.96 15.67
N THR A 192 -2.73 -15.75 15.76
CA THR A 192 -3.19 -16.36 17.01
C THR A 192 -2.13 -17.27 17.62
N ALA A 193 -1.56 -18.16 16.81
CA ALA A 193 -0.53 -19.10 17.25
C ALA A 193 0.69 -18.35 17.80
N ALA A 194 1.09 -17.24 17.16
CA ALA A 194 2.23 -16.44 17.60
C ALA A 194 1.99 -15.65 18.90
N LEU A 195 0.75 -15.23 19.17
CA LEU A 195 0.43 -14.55 20.43
C LEU A 195 0.43 -15.49 21.64
N GLY A 196 0.26 -16.80 21.41
CA GLY A 196 0.09 -17.78 22.50
C GLY A 196 -1.11 -17.50 23.40
N ALA A 197 -1.99 -16.58 22.99
CA ALA A 197 -3.14 -16.13 23.76
C ALA A 197 -4.43 -16.75 23.18
N PRO A 198 -5.38 -17.19 24.03
CA PRO A 198 -6.67 -17.66 23.57
C PRO A 198 -7.35 -16.56 22.74
N LEU A 199 -7.85 -16.93 21.56
CA LEU A 199 -8.64 -16.04 20.70
C LEU A 199 -9.75 -15.38 21.56
N GLU A 200 -10.46 -16.17 22.32
CA GLU A 200 -11.64 -15.81 23.09
C GLU A 200 -11.41 -14.64 24.08
N ALA A 201 -10.15 -14.33 24.42
CA ALA A 201 -9.80 -13.19 25.26
C ALA A 201 -9.90 -11.83 24.54
N ALA A 202 -9.80 -11.79 23.20
CA ALA A 202 -9.97 -10.57 22.43
C ALA A 202 -11.46 -10.28 22.22
N ALA A 203 -11.92 -9.10 22.65
CA ALA A 203 -13.30 -8.64 22.49
C ALA A 203 -13.66 -8.34 21.03
N GLN A 204 -12.70 -7.82 20.27
CA GLN A 204 -12.86 -7.52 18.85
C GLN A 204 -11.57 -7.81 18.10
N ARG A 205 -11.71 -8.02 16.79
CA ARG A 205 -10.59 -8.21 15.87
C ARG A 205 -10.80 -7.43 14.60
N GLU A 206 -9.73 -6.89 14.09
CA GLU A 206 -9.68 -6.27 12.77
C GLU A 206 -8.56 -6.93 11.97
N VAL A 207 -8.87 -7.39 10.77
CA VAL A 207 -7.90 -7.97 9.83
C VAL A 207 -7.91 -7.07 8.61
N THR A 208 -6.76 -6.50 8.29
CA THR A 208 -6.61 -5.65 7.09
C THR A 208 -5.38 -6.08 6.31
N MET A 209 -5.52 -6.12 4.98
CA MET A 209 -4.40 -6.36 4.09
C MET A 209 -3.75 -5.02 3.73
N GLN A 210 -2.44 -4.90 3.88
CA GLN A 210 -1.70 -3.66 3.70
C GLN A 210 -0.33 -3.91 3.04
N TYR A 211 0.21 -2.91 2.38
CA TYR A 211 1.61 -2.91 1.94
C TYR A 211 2.50 -2.40 3.07
N MET A 212 3.62 -3.08 3.34
CA MET A 212 4.58 -2.65 4.38
C MET A 212 5.80 -1.99 3.75
N PRO A 213 5.88 -0.64 3.72
CA PRO A 213 6.89 0.08 2.95
C PRO A 213 8.29 0.07 3.58
N THR A 214 8.40 -0.29 4.86
CA THR A 214 9.66 -0.33 5.62
C THR A 214 10.53 -1.56 5.31
N ARG A 215 10.02 -2.53 4.55
CA ARG A 215 10.77 -3.72 4.14
C ARG A 215 11.03 -3.75 2.64
N LYS A 216 12.18 -4.32 2.28
CA LYS A 216 12.57 -4.53 0.87
C LYS A 216 11.48 -5.31 0.12
N GLY A 217 11.14 -4.85 -1.08
CA GLY A 217 10.09 -5.44 -1.91
C GLY A 217 8.67 -5.00 -1.56
N ILE A 218 8.48 -4.17 -0.51
CA ILE A 218 7.20 -3.64 -0.05
C ILE A 218 6.17 -4.78 0.03
N PRO A 219 6.42 -5.77 0.90
CA PRO A 219 5.60 -6.97 0.93
C PRO A 219 4.16 -6.65 1.30
N LEU A 220 3.25 -7.45 0.76
CA LEU A 220 1.86 -7.50 1.17
C LEU A 220 1.77 -8.26 2.50
N VAL A 221 1.07 -7.68 3.46
CA VAL A 221 0.93 -8.23 4.81
C VAL A 221 -0.52 -8.17 5.28
N TYR A 222 -0.89 -9.09 6.15
CA TYR A 222 -2.06 -8.94 6.99
C TYR A 222 -1.66 -8.27 8.30
N VAL A 223 -2.34 -7.19 8.63
CA VAL A 223 -2.24 -6.49 9.92
C VAL A 223 -3.46 -6.90 10.72
N ILE A 224 -3.24 -7.68 11.78
CA ILE A 224 -4.30 -8.18 12.65
C ILE A 224 -4.22 -7.43 13.97
N GLN A 225 -5.27 -6.69 14.30
CA GLN A 225 -5.43 -6.04 15.58
C GLN A 225 -6.37 -6.84 16.48
N PHE A 226 -5.90 -7.16 17.68
CA PHE A 226 -6.68 -7.82 18.73
C PHE A 226 -6.98 -6.80 19.82
N HIS A 227 -8.25 -6.47 20.01
CA HIS A 227 -8.69 -5.53 21.04
C HIS A 227 -9.17 -6.31 22.26
N TYR A 228 -8.49 -6.13 23.39
CA TYR A 228 -8.85 -6.75 24.68
C TYR A 228 -9.47 -5.69 25.56
N SER A 229 -10.60 -6.00 26.21
CA SER A 229 -11.29 -5.05 27.10
C SER A 229 -10.93 -5.20 28.57
N ARG A 230 -10.23 -6.28 28.95
CA ARG A 230 -9.87 -6.61 30.35
C ARG A 230 -8.45 -7.16 30.43
N PRO A 231 -7.73 -6.97 31.55
CA PRO A 231 -8.10 -6.15 32.72
C PRO A 231 -8.12 -4.64 32.42
N THR A 232 -7.38 -4.20 31.40
CA THR A 232 -7.43 -2.85 30.84
C THR A 232 -7.57 -2.92 29.32
N PRO A 233 -8.24 -1.94 28.68
CA PRO A 233 -8.28 -1.84 27.23
C PRO A 233 -6.87 -1.83 26.64
N GLN A 234 -6.54 -2.83 25.82
CA GLN A 234 -5.28 -2.90 25.10
C GLN A 234 -5.51 -3.42 23.68
N THR A 235 -4.74 -2.90 22.73
CA THR A 235 -4.68 -3.43 21.36
C THR A 235 -3.34 -4.10 21.16
N ARG A 236 -3.35 -5.35 20.69
CA ARG A 236 -2.15 -6.06 20.23
C ARG A 236 -2.21 -6.18 18.72
N THR A 237 -1.13 -5.78 18.06
CA THR A 237 -1.00 -5.90 16.60
C THR A 237 -0.06 -7.05 16.28
N VAL A 238 -0.47 -7.89 15.34
CA VAL A 238 0.39 -8.94 14.76
C VAL A 238 0.39 -8.75 13.25
N ILE A 239 1.58 -8.73 12.65
CA ILE A 239 1.76 -8.58 11.22
C ILE A 239 2.18 -9.92 10.64
N VAL A 240 1.47 -10.41 9.62
CA VAL A 240 1.71 -11.70 8.98
C VAL A 240 2.00 -11.49 7.50
N HIS A 241 3.11 -12.04 7.01
CA HIS A 241 3.46 -11.96 5.60
C HIS A 241 2.42 -12.70 4.74
N ALA A 242 1.78 -12.00 3.80
CA ALA A 242 0.61 -12.51 3.07
C ALA A 242 0.93 -13.66 2.09
N LEU A 243 2.21 -13.94 1.85
CA LEU A 243 2.66 -15.03 0.98
C LEU A 243 3.20 -16.24 1.74
N THR A 244 3.81 -16.02 2.91
CA THR A 244 4.55 -17.08 3.62
C THR A 244 3.92 -17.47 4.94
N GLY A 245 3.02 -16.65 5.50
CA GLY A 245 2.46 -16.87 6.83
C GLY A 245 3.42 -16.57 7.97
N ASN A 246 4.66 -16.15 7.67
CA ASN A 246 5.62 -15.77 8.70
C ASN A 246 5.13 -14.53 9.44
N VAL A 247 5.19 -14.58 10.76
CA VAL A 247 4.97 -13.40 11.59
C VAL A 247 6.16 -12.47 11.48
N ILE A 248 5.85 -11.20 11.28
CA ILE A 248 6.81 -10.12 11.09
C ILE A 248 6.95 -9.39 12.43
N SER A 249 8.16 -9.38 12.97
CA SER A 249 8.52 -8.48 14.05
C SER A 249 8.75 -7.07 13.50
N GLU A 250 8.30 -6.07 14.26
CA GLU A 250 8.66 -4.66 14.06
C GLU A 250 10.15 -4.42 14.31
#